data_AF-A0A5K1A4T8-F1
#
_entry.id   AF-A0A5K1A4T8-F1
#
_cell.length_a   1.000
_cell.length_b   1.000
_cell.length_c   1.000
_cell.angle_alpha   90.00
_cell.angle_beta   90.00
_cell.angle_gamma   90.00
#
_symmetry.space_group_name_H-M   'P 1'
#
loop_
_entity.id
_entity.type
_entity.pdbx_description
1 polymer ?
#
loop_
_entity_poly.entity_id
_entity_poly.type
_entity_poly.pdbx_seq_one_letter_code
_entity_poly.pdbx_strand_id
1 'polypeptide(L)'
;ARFASIIVMLKRIQRVRSALIQMVFSREWSFYRVEDEAKAQRIKNLIVEDKWWDKIAYFLDFTEPIWCMLRAVDKDELMLHQVYA
;
A
#
# COMPACT_ATOMS: atom_id res chain seq x y z
N ALA A 1 7.62 -3.51 14.44
CA ALA A 1 7.27 -3.97 13.08
C ALA A 1 6.44 -2.94 12.27
N ARG A 2 6.91 -1.69 12.12
CA ARG A 2 6.15 -0.65 11.35
C ARG A 2 6.38 -0.73 9.84
N PHE A 3 7.56 -1.16 9.41
CA PHE A 3 7.91 -1.29 7.99
C PHE A 3 7.07 -2.37 7.29
N ALA A 4 7.07 -3.58 7.84
CA ALA A 4 6.32 -4.70 7.29
C ALA A 4 4.80 -4.45 7.27
N SER A 5 4.24 -3.82 8.30
CA SER A 5 2.80 -3.51 8.33
C SER A 5 2.41 -2.51 7.24
N ILE A 6 3.23 -1.49 6.96
CA ILE A 6 2.99 -0.55 5.86
C ILE A 6 2.97 -1.26 4.50
N ILE A 7 3.94 -2.15 4.23
CA ILE A 7 3.98 -2.93 2.99
C ILE A 7 2.73 -3.80 2.84
N VAL A 8 2.34 -4.51 3.90
CA VAL A 8 1.13 -5.35 3.89
C VAL A 8 -0.13 -4.52 3.65
N MET A 9 -0.24 -3.35 4.27
CA MET A 9 -1.38 -2.45 4.08
C MET A 9 -1.44 -1.90 2.65
N LEU A 10 -0.31 -1.50 2.07
CA LEU A 10 -0.26 -1.02 0.69
C LEU A 10 -0.61 -2.12 -0.31
N LYS A 11 -0.12 -3.36 -0.12
CA LYS A 11 -0.52 -4.52 -0.94
C LYS A 11 -2.03 -4.75 -0.89
N ARG A 12 -2.65 -4.60 0.28
CA ARG A 12 -4.11 -4.72 0.42
C ARG A 12 -4.86 -3.62 -0.32
N ILE A 13 -4.42 -2.36 -0.20
CA ILE A 13 -5.02 -1.22 -0.90
C ILE A 13 -4.92 -1.40 -2.42
N GLN A 14 -3.76 -1.82 -2.94
CA GLN A 14 -3.55 -2.06 -4.37
C GLN A 14 -4.50 -3.14 -4.90
N ARG A 15 -4.72 -4.24 -4.14
CA ARG A 15 -5.64 -5.31 -4.53
C ARG A 15 -7.09 -4.86 -4.67
N VAL A 16 -7.51 -3.85 -3.91
CA VAL A 16 -8.88 -3.31 -3.96
C VAL A 16 -9.00 -2.03 -4.76
N ARG A 17 -7.99 -1.66 -5.58
CA ARG A 17 -7.97 -0.44 -6.41
C ARG A 17 -9.29 -0.24 -7.18
N SER A 18 -9.75 -1.25 -7.91
CA SER A 18 -10.98 -1.13 -8.71
C SER A 18 -12.21 -0.85 -7.83
N ALA A 19 -12.32 -1.52 -6.68
CA ALA A 19 -13.41 -1.28 -5.75
C ALA A 19 -13.36 0.13 -5.13
N LEU A 20 -12.16 0.62 -4.81
CA LEU A 20 -11.95 1.99 -4.32
C LEU A 20 -12.33 3.04 -5.38
N ILE A 21 -11.96 2.80 -6.64
CA ILE A 21 -12.36 3.67 -7.76
C ILE A 21 -13.89 3.69 -7.88
N GLN A 22 -14.54 2.54 -7.90
CA GLN A 22 -16.02 2.48 -7.95
C GLN A 22 -16.66 3.20 -6.76
N MET A 23 -16.12 3.04 -5.55
CA MET A 23 -16.60 3.72 -4.35
C MET A 23 -16.55 5.24 -4.47
N VAL A 24 -15.46 5.84 -4.98
CA VAL A 24 -15.35 7.32 -5.08
C VAL A 24 -16.19 7.92 -6.22
N PHE A 25 -16.63 7.07 -7.16
CA PHE A 25 -17.57 7.43 -8.22
C PHE A 25 -19.04 7.12 -7.88
N SER A 26 -19.29 6.41 -6.78
CA SER A 26 -20.64 6.04 -6.38
C SER A 26 -21.43 7.23 -5.81
N ARG A 27 -22.77 7.14 -5.81
CA ARG A 27 -23.63 8.19 -5.23
C ARG A 27 -23.45 8.28 -3.71
N GLU A 28 -23.18 7.15 -3.09
CA GLU A 28 -22.95 6.96 -1.66
C GLU A 28 -21.67 7.66 -1.19
N TRP A 29 -20.74 8.03 -2.08
CA TRP A 29 -19.57 8.86 -1.75
C TRP A 29 -19.96 10.20 -1.10
N SER A 30 -21.16 10.70 -1.39
CA SER A 30 -21.72 11.89 -0.74
C SER A 30 -21.78 11.80 0.78
N PHE A 31 -21.94 10.60 1.35
CA PHE A 31 -21.94 10.39 2.81
C PHE A 31 -20.62 10.82 3.47
N TYR A 32 -19.49 10.55 2.81
CA TYR A 32 -18.15 10.86 3.34
C TYR A 32 -17.79 12.36 3.26
N ARG A 33 -18.53 13.16 2.46
CA ARG A 33 -18.31 14.60 2.33
C ARG A 33 -18.91 15.42 3.48
N VAL A 34 -19.82 14.83 4.25
CA VAL A 34 -20.59 15.54 5.29
C VAL A 34 -19.70 16.01 6.45
N GLU A 35 -18.68 15.22 6.83
CA GLU A 35 -17.77 15.58 7.93
C GLU A 35 -16.64 16.52 7.49
N ASP A 36 -15.98 16.21 6.37
CA ASP A 36 -14.83 16.95 5.86
C ASP A 36 -14.73 16.82 4.34
N GLU A 37 -15.35 17.77 3.63
CA GLU A 37 -15.36 17.79 2.18
C GLU A 37 -13.95 17.95 1.59
N ALA A 38 -13.08 18.72 2.22
CA ALA A 38 -11.72 18.94 1.73
C ALA A 38 -10.90 17.65 1.79
N LYS A 39 -11.02 16.89 2.88
CA LYS A 39 -10.36 15.58 3.03
C LYS A 39 -10.95 14.55 2.07
N ALA A 40 -12.27 14.49 1.93
CA ALA A 40 -12.93 13.60 0.98
C ALA A 40 -12.47 13.89 -0.46
N GLN A 41 -12.39 15.15 -0.86
CA GLN A 41 -11.93 15.53 -2.18
C GLN A 41 -10.46 15.15 -2.42
N ARG A 42 -9.59 15.33 -1.42
CA ARG A 42 -8.19 14.89 -1.51
C ARG A 42 -8.08 13.37 -1.69
N ILE A 43 -8.84 12.59 -0.92
CA ILE A 43 -8.85 11.12 -1.04
C ILE A 43 -9.36 10.70 -2.42
N LYS A 44 -10.43 11.33 -2.92
CA LYS A 44 -10.96 11.06 -4.24
C LYS A 44 -9.94 11.33 -5.34
N ASN A 45 -9.28 12.50 -5.31
CA ASN A 45 -8.25 12.84 -6.28
C ASN A 45 -7.10 11.83 -6.27
N LEU A 46 -6.67 11.40 -5.07
CA LEU A 46 -5.61 10.43 -4.89
C LEU A 46 -5.96 9.06 -5.49
N ILE A 47 -7.18 8.56 -5.22
CA ILE A 47 -7.66 7.25 -5.69
C ILE A 47 -7.84 7.22 -7.22
N VAL A 48 -8.18 8.35 -7.84
CA VAL A 48 -8.38 8.44 -9.30
C VAL A 48 -7.05 8.73 -10.03
N GLU A 49 -6.02 9.23 -9.35
CA GLU A 49 -4.73 9.55 -9.97
C GLU A 49 -3.91 8.28 -10.27
N ASP A 50 -3.77 7.95 -11.56
CA ASP A 50 -2.96 6.79 -11.99
C ASP A 50 -1.49 6.89 -11.55
N LYS A 51 -0.89 8.08 -11.63
CA LYS A 51 0.50 8.32 -11.19
C LYS A 51 0.72 7.98 -9.71
N TRP A 52 -0.31 8.13 -8.88
CA TRP A 52 -0.21 7.74 -7.47
C TRP A 52 -0.17 6.23 -7.32
N TRP A 53 -0.97 5.50 -8.09
CA TRP A 53 -0.92 4.03 -8.13
C TRP A 53 0.41 3.51 -8.67
N ASP A 54 1.00 4.17 -9.67
CA ASP A 54 2.31 3.82 -10.19
C ASP A 54 3.40 3.98 -9.12
N LYS A 55 3.32 5.03 -8.29
CA LYS A 55 4.22 5.21 -7.14
C LYS A 55 4.06 4.11 -6.10
N ILE A 56 2.83 3.65 -5.84
CA ILE A 56 2.59 2.51 -4.95
C ILE A 56 3.19 1.23 -5.52
N ALA A 57 2.96 0.96 -6.80
CA ALA A 57 3.52 -0.22 -7.47
C ALA A 57 5.06 -0.20 -7.39
N TYR A 58 5.67 0.92 -7.77
CA TYR A 58 7.12 1.11 -7.66
C TYR A 58 7.63 0.91 -6.23
N PHE A 59 6.96 1.48 -5.22
CA PHE A 59 7.36 1.32 -3.82
C PHE A 59 7.29 -0.14 -3.37
N LEU A 60 6.26 -0.87 -3.78
CA LEU A 60 6.11 -2.29 -3.45
C LEU A 60 7.20 -3.13 -4.14
N ASP A 61 7.46 -2.88 -5.42
CA ASP A 61 8.50 -3.59 -6.19
C ASP A 61 9.89 -3.32 -5.59
N PHE A 62 10.17 -2.06 -5.25
CA PHE A 62 11.43 -1.66 -4.61
C PHE A 62 11.62 -2.31 -3.22
N THR A 63 10.55 -2.48 -2.45
CA THR A 63 10.61 -3.03 -1.09
C THR A 63 10.50 -4.56 -1.04
N GLU A 64 10.16 -5.22 -2.13
CA GLU A 64 10.02 -6.68 -2.18
C GLU A 64 11.29 -7.43 -1.78
N PRO A 65 12.51 -7.08 -2.26
CA PRO A 65 13.73 -7.76 -1.83
C PRO A 65 13.99 -7.60 -0.33
N ILE A 66 13.74 -6.39 0.22
CA ILE A 66 13.92 -6.10 1.65
C ILE A 66 12.94 -6.93 2.49
N TRP A 67 11.68 -7.03 2.05
CA TRP A 67 10.68 -7.83 2.72
C TRP A 67 11.00 -9.34 2.67
N CYS A 68 11.51 -9.83 1.54
CA CYS A 68 11.99 -11.20 1.40
C CYS A 68 13.18 -11.50 2.33
N MET A 69 14.15 -10.59 2.43
CA MET A 69 15.28 -10.72 3.36
C MET A 69 14.81 -10.74 4.82
N LEU A 70 13.93 -9.82 5.21
CA LEU A 70 13.39 -9.78 6.57
C LEU A 70 12.67 -11.08 6.93
N ARG A 71 11.90 -11.65 6.00
CA ARG A 71 11.23 -12.95 6.19
C ARG A 71 12.24 -14.11 6.27
N ALA A 72 13.31 -14.07 5.48
CA ALA A 72 14.33 -15.11 5.49
C ALA A 72 15.11 -15.13 6.81
N VAL A 73 15.41 -13.95 7.37
CA VAL A 73 16.08 -13.80 8.68
C VAL A 73 15.15 -14.14 9.85
N ASP A 74 13.84 -13.88 9.71
CA ASP A 74 12.82 -14.22 10.72
C ASP A 74 12.56 -15.73 10.82
N LYS A 75 12.90 -16.51 9.78
CA LYS A 75 13.00 -17.96 9.91
C LYS A 75 14.33 -18.24 10.61
N ASP A 76 14.28 -18.86 11.78
CA ASP A 76 15.41 -19.20 12.68
C ASP A 76 16.51 -20.12 12.05
N GLU A 77 16.76 -20.04 10.75
CA GLU A 77 17.93 -20.66 10.13
C GLU A 77 19.13 -19.73 10.37
N LEU A 78 20.25 -20.30 10.81
CA LEU A 78 21.51 -19.58 11.10
C LEU A 78 22.14 -19.02 9.81
N MET A 79 21.57 -17.93 9.28
CA MET A 79 21.92 -17.31 8.00
C MET A 79 23.11 -16.33 8.11
N LEU A 80 23.67 -16.13 9.31
CA LEU A 80 24.81 -15.21 9.52
C LEU A 80 26.02 -15.57 8.64
N HIS A 81 26.25 -16.85 8.36
CA HIS A 81 27.36 -17.29 7.51
C HIS A 81 27.20 -16.95 6.02
N GLN A 82 25.99 -16.57 5.56
CA GLN A 82 25.71 -16.26 4.14
C GLN A 82 25.82 -14.77 3.80
N VAL A 83 25.87 -13.89 4.81
CA VAL A 83 25.96 -12.43 4.62
C VAL A 83 27.42 -11.95 4.56
N TYR A 84 28.36 -12.75 5.09
CA TYR A 84 29.77 -12.38 5.24
C TYR A 84 30.73 -13.19 4.33
N ALA A 85 30.21 -13.92 3.35
CA ALA A 85 31.01 -14.72 2.41
C ALA A 85 31.18 -14.03 1.05
#